data_AF-A0A315XHL5-F1
#
_entry.id   AF-A0A315XHL5-F1
#
_cell.length_a   1.000
_cell.length_b   1.000
_cell.length_c   1.000
_cell.angle_alpha   90.00
_cell.angle_beta   90.00
_cell.angle_gamma   90.00
#
_symmetry.space_group_name_H-M   'P 1'
#
loop_
_entity.id
_entity.type
_entity.pdbx_description
1 polymer ?
#
loop_
_entity_poly.entity_id
_entity_poly.type
_entity_poly.pdbx_seq_one_letter_code
_entity_poly.pdbx_strand_id
1 'polypeptide(L)'
;MNRWKTLALIMIGLLAIAVGFRFTYFEGHSFPVNEDEKLFAINAVQKGLGDENGINNYNITVPERGRIISTVNGDKKVLHVFLIRENITLIALVDMETGKVVEKSRIESSGWMAEYIKNRNNNLKSWGYQRIFNR
;
A
#
# COMPACT_ATOMS: atom_id res chain seq x y z
N MET A 1 -27.59 -11.66 39.37
CA MET A 1 -26.30 -11.21 38.78
C MET A 1 -26.38 -9.72 38.48
N ASN A 2 -25.37 -8.93 38.83
CA ASN A 2 -25.43 -7.46 38.70
C ASN A 2 -25.48 -7.05 37.21
N ARG A 3 -26.47 -6.24 36.81
CA ARG A 3 -26.70 -5.84 35.40
C ARG A 3 -25.45 -5.26 34.73
N TRP A 4 -24.63 -4.54 35.49
CA TRP A 4 -23.34 -4.00 35.06
C TRP A 4 -22.29 -5.06 34.72
N LYS A 5 -22.24 -6.17 35.47
CA LYS A 5 -21.33 -7.29 35.17
C LYS A 5 -21.74 -8.02 33.90
N THR A 6 -23.04 -8.15 33.66
CA THR A 6 -23.58 -8.75 32.44
C THR A 6 -23.25 -7.89 31.21
N LEU A 7 -23.38 -6.57 31.30
CA LEU A 7 -22.99 -5.66 30.21
C LEU A 7 -21.49 -5.72 29.90
N ALA A 8 -20.64 -5.77 30.93
CA ALA A 8 -19.20 -5.89 30.73
C ALA A 8 -18.82 -7.20 30.01
N LEU A 9 -19.44 -8.32 30.36
CA LEU A 9 -19.24 -9.61 29.69
C LEU A 9 -19.67 -9.58 28.22
N ILE A 10 -20.81 -8.96 27.91
CA ILE A 10 -21.28 -8.79 26.52
C ILE A 10 -20.28 -7.95 25.72
N MET A 11 -19.77 -6.87 26.32
CA MET A 11 -18.83 -5.97 25.66
C MET A 11 -17.49 -6.66 25.34
N ILE A 12 -16.97 -7.47 26.27
CA ILE A 12 -15.77 -8.29 26.05
C ILE A 12 -16.02 -9.35 24.98
N GLY A 13 -17.18 -10.01 25.00
CA GLY A 13 -17.55 -10.99 23.98
C GLY A 13 -17.60 -10.38 22.57
N LEU A 14 -18.23 -9.21 22.42
CA LEU A 14 -18.25 -8.48 21.15
C LEU A 14 -16.85 -8.06 20.69
N LEU A 15 -15.97 -7.63 21.62
CA LEU A 15 -14.59 -7.30 21.30
C LEU A 15 -13.84 -8.53 20.76
N ALA A 16 -13.98 -9.68 21.42
CA ALA A 16 -13.34 -10.92 20.99
C ALA A 16 -13.80 -11.36 19.58
N ILE A 17 -15.11 -11.26 19.30
CA ILE A 17 -15.67 -11.57 17.98
C ILE A 17 -15.13 -10.60 16.92
N ALA A 18 -15.09 -9.30 17.21
CA ALA A 18 -14.59 -8.30 16.27
C ALA A 18 -13.11 -8.51 15.92
N VAL A 19 -12.28 -8.85 16.91
CA VAL A 19 -10.85 -9.16 16.70
C VAL A 19 -10.69 -10.45 15.90
N GLY A 20 -11.43 -11.51 16.25
CA GLY A 20 -11.38 -12.79 15.53
C GLY A 20 -11.82 -12.67 14.06
N PHE A 21 -12.86 -11.87 13.79
CA PHE A 21 -13.35 -11.64 12.43
C PHE A 21 -12.34 -10.87 11.58
N ARG A 22 -11.65 -9.87 12.16
CA ARG A 22 -10.57 -9.16 11.45
C ARG A 22 -9.43 -10.11 11.08
N PHE A 23 -9.01 -10.97 12.00
CA PHE A 23 -7.88 -11.86 11.78
C PHE A 23 -8.16 -12.85 10.64
N THR A 24 -9.33 -13.52 10.69
CA THR A 24 -9.78 -14.45 9.65
C THR A 24 -10.00 -13.76 8.30
N TYR A 25 -10.51 -12.52 8.30
CA TYR A 25 -10.66 -11.75 7.07
C TYR A 25 -9.30 -11.42 6.42
N PHE A 26 -8.30 -11.01 7.21
CA PHE A 26 -6.95 -10.76 6.70
C PHE A 26 -6.30 -12.04 6.17
N GLU A 27 -6.43 -13.18 6.84
CA GLU A 27 -5.87 -14.45 6.35
C GLU A 27 -6.57 -14.96 5.09
N GLY A 28 -7.88 -14.77 4.96
CA GLY A 28 -8.64 -15.20 3.78
C GLY A 28 -8.43 -14.34 2.53
N HIS A 29 -8.07 -13.06 2.70
CA HIS A 29 -7.97 -12.11 1.58
C HIS A 29 -6.55 -11.58 1.35
N SER A 30 -5.55 -12.15 2.01
CA SER A 30 -4.14 -11.82 1.77
C SER A 30 -3.31 -13.08 1.53
N PHE A 31 -2.22 -12.92 0.79
CA PHE A 31 -1.23 -13.98 0.61
C PHE A 31 0.16 -13.44 0.93
N PRO A 32 1.05 -14.24 1.53
CA PRO A 32 2.43 -13.85 1.76
C PRO A 32 3.16 -13.72 0.41
N VAL A 33 4.01 -12.70 0.28
CA VAL A 33 4.76 -12.42 -0.95
C VAL A 33 6.23 -12.71 -0.72
N ASN A 34 6.82 -13.57 -1.53
CA ASN A 34 8.25 -13.87 -1.48
C ASN A 34 9.09 -12.82 -2.25
N GLU A 35 10.42 -12.93 -2.19
CA GLU A 35 11.30 -11.97 -2.88
C GLU A 35 11.17 -12.01 -4.41
N ASP A 36 10.97 -13.20 -4.99
CA ASP A 36 10.80 -13.36 -6.44
C ASP A 36 9.50 -12.70 -6.94
N GLU A 37 8.41 -12.85 -6.21
CA GLU A 37 7.12 -12.21 -6.48
C GLU A 37 7.21 -10.69 -6.31
N LYS A 38 7.97 -10.20 -5.32
CA LYS A 38 8.25 -8.76 -5.19
C LYS A 38 9.00 -8.25 -6.42
N LEU A 39 10.06 -8.93 -6.86
CA LEU A 39 10.83 -8.56 -8.04
C LEU A 39 9.97 -8.62 -9.31
N PHE A 40 9.14 -9.66 -9.45
CA PHE A 40 8.19 -9.78 -10.56
C PHE A 40 7.25 -8.57 -10.63
N ALA A 41 6.65 -8.17 -9.52
CA ALA A 41 5.76 -7.02 -9.48
C ALA A 41 6.48 -5.71 -9.76
N ILE A 42 7.70 -5.52 -9.24
CA ILE A 42 8.52 -4.34 -9.54
C ILE A 42 8.80 -4.26 -11.05
N ASN A 43 9.22 -5.36 -11.66
CA ASN A 43 9.50 -5.42 -13.09
C ASN A 43 8.23 -5.17 -13.93
N ALA A 44 7.08 -5.71 -13.51
CA ALA A 44 5.78 -5.47 -14.13
C ALA A 44 5.42 -3.97 -14.10
N VAL A 45 5.66 -3.30 -12.98
CA VAL A 45 5.40 -1.86 -12.83
C VAL A 45 6.37 -1.02 -13.66
N GLN A 46 7.65 -1.35 -13.66
CA GLN A 46 8.64 -0.64 -14.48
C GLN A 46 8.31 -0.72 -15.97
N LYS A 47 7.82 -1.88 -16.44
CA LYS A 47 7.35 -2.05 -17.81
C LYS A 47 6.02 -1.34 -18.06
N GLY A 48 5.05 -1.53 -17.16
CA GLY A 48 3.67 -1.06 -17.35
C GLY A 48 3.48 0.44 -17.15
N LEU A 49 4.38 1.08 -16.39
CA LEU A 49 4.38 2.52 -16.19
C LEU A 49 5.56 3.22 -16.89
N GLY A 50 6.36 2.53 -17.72
CA GLY A 50 7.59 3.09 -18.32
C GLY A 50 7.44 4.43 -19.04
N ASP A 51 6.23 4.79 -19.46
CA ASP A 51 5.87 6.08 -20.06
C ASP A 51 5.74 7.23 -19.03
N GLU A 52 5.70 6.93 -17.72
CA GLU A 52 5.66 7.93 -16.66
C GLU A 52 7.08 8.48 -16.41
N ASN A 53 7.25 9.76 -16.75
CA ASN A 53 8.52 10.47 -16.63
C ASN A 53 9.16 10.28 -15.24
N GLY A 54 10.34 9.66 -15.23
CA GLY A 54 11.21 9.58 -14.07
C GLY A 54 10.90 8.42 -13.11
N ILE A 55 10.29 7.33 -13.56
CA ILE A 55 10.09 6.11 -12.75
C ILE A 55 11.34 5.65 -12.01
N ASN A 56 12.50 5.75 -12.65
CA ASN A 56 13.78 5.34 -12.07
C ASN A 56 14.17 6.18 -10.84
N ASN A 57 13.54 7.34 -10.64
CA ASN A 57 13.81 8.25 -9.54
C ASN A 57 12.84 8.06 -8.37
N TYR A 58 11.90 7.11 -8.46
CA TYR A 58 11.01 6.78 -7.35
C TYR A 58 11.63 5.68 -6.48
N ASN A 59 11.49 5.85 -5.16
CA ASN A 59 11.74 4.76 -4.24
C ASN A 59 10.58 3.76 -4.31
N ILE A 60 10.88 2.52 -4.66
CA ILE A 60 9.87 1.47 -4.85
C ILE A 60 9.77 0.66 -3.57
N THR A 61 8.56 0.57 -3.02
CA THR A 61 8.25 -0.24 -1.85
C THR A 61 7.11 -1.19 -2.19
N VAL A 62 7.28 -2.46 -1.79
CA VAL A 62 6.31 -3.53 -2.02
C VAL A 62 5.97 -4.14 -0.66
N PRO A 63 4.68 -4.25 -0.30
CA PRO A 63 4.26 -4.85 0.95
C PRO A 63 4.61 -6.35 0.99
N GLU A 64 4.77 -6.89 2.21
CA GLU A 64 5.05 -8.31 2.42
C GLU A 64 3.85 -9.22 2.14
N ARG A 65 2.66 -8.63 2.00
CA ARG A 65 1.43 -9.34 1.70
C ARG A 65 0.74 -8.72 0.50
N GLY A 66 0.33 -9.58 -0.43
CA GLY A 66 -0.57 -9.25 -1.52
C GLY A 66 -2.01 -9.46 -1.09
N ARG A 67 -2.94 -9.10 -1.96
CA ARG A 67 -4.37 -9.19 -1.73
C ARG A 67 -5.01 -10.16 -2.72
N ILE A 68 -5.98 -10.93 -2.24
CA ILE A 68 -6.86 -11.72 -3.08
C ILE A 68 -8.15 -10.92 -3.27
N ILE A 69 -8.50 -10.67 -4.53
CA ILE A 69 -9.73 -9.97 -4.91
C ILE A 69 -10.59 -10.94 -5.70
N SER A 70 -11.81 -11.20 -5.21
CA SER A 70 -12.80 -11.98 -5.95
C SER A 70 -13.35 -11.16 -7.11
N THR A 71 -13.22 -11.70 -8.32
CA THR A 71 -13.77 -11.13 -9.54
C THR A 71 -14.82 -12.07 -10.13
N VAL A 72 -15.56 -11.60 -11.15
CA VAL A 72 -16.54 -12.44 -11.88
C VAL A 72 -15.90 -13.69 -12.50
N ASN A 73 -14.60 -13.62 -12.81
CA ASN A 73 -13.82 -14.70 -13.42
C ASN A 73 -13.05 -15.55 -12.39
N GLY A 74 -13.37 -15.40 -11.10
CA GLY A 74 -12.68 -16.06 -10.00
C GLY A 74 -11.77 -15.13 -9.20
N ASP A 75 -11.07 -15.70 -8.24
CA ASP A 75 -10.16 -14.96 -7.37
C ASP A 75 -8.88 -14.57 -8.10
N LYS A 76 -8.48 -13.31 -7.98
CA LYS A 76 -7.26 -12.76 -8.53
C LYS A 76 -6.29 -12.35 -7.44
N LYS A 77 -5.04 -12.80 -7.55
CA LYS A 77 -3.94 -12.35 -6.70
C LYS A 77 -3.39 -11.05 -7.26
N VAL A 78 -3.44 -10.01 -6.44
CA VAL A 78 -2.91 -8.69 -6.80
C VAL A 78 -1.93 -8.18 -5.76
N LEU A 79 -1.01 -7.33 -6.21
CA LEU A 79 -0.01 -6.73 -5.35
C LEU A 79 0.07 -5.23 -5.58
N HIS A 80 0.03 -4.46 -4.49
CA HIS A 80 0.29 -3.04 -4.55
C HIS A 80 1.79 -2.78 -4.61
N VAL A 81 2.21 -1.91 -5.51
CA VAL A 81 3.58 -1.39 -5.59
C VAL A 81 3.49 0.11 -5.40
N PHE A 82 4.19 0.61 -4.39
CA PHE A 82 4.21 2.02 -4.04
C PHE A 82 5.51 2.63 -4.56
N LEU A 83 5.41 3.61 -5.45
CA LEU A 83 6.53 4.38 -5.95
C LEU A 83 6.45 5.78 -5.34
N ILE A 84 7.43 6.15 -4.53
CA ILE A 84 7.43 7.39 -3.77
C ILE A 84 8.60 8.26 -4.22
N ARG A 85 8.31 9.50 -4.61
CA ARG A 85 9.33 10.50 -4.96
C ARG A 85 8.91 11.85 -4.40
N GLU A 86 9.73 12.39 -3.49
CA GLU A 86 9.48 13.68 -2.84
C GLU A 86 8.06 13.77 -2.25
N ASN A 87 7.18 14.57 -2.86
CA ASN A 87 5.80 14.76 -2.47
C ASN A 87 4.79 13.98 -3.32
N ILE A 88 5.25 13.19 -4.29
CA ILE A 88 4.43 12.38 -5.19
C ILE A 88 4.48 10.92 -4.76
N THR A 89 3.32 10.30 -4.63
CA THR A 89 3.16 8.86 -4.44
C THR A 89 2.34 8.29 -5.58
N LEU A 90 2.93 7.36 -6.33
CA LEU A 90 2.25 6.53 -7.29
C LEU A 90 1.97 5.17 -6.65
N ILE A 91 0.76 4.67 -6.82
CA ILE A 91 0.36 3.34 -6.36
C ILE A 91 -0.10 2.58 -7.58
N ALA A 92 0.57 1.48 -7.88
CA ALA A 92 0.19 0.56 -8.93
C ALA A 92 -0.37 -0.72 -8.30
N LEU A 93 -1.47 -1.24 -8.85
CA LEU A 93 -1.97 -2.57 -8.55
C LEU A 93 -1.57 -3.50 -9.68
N VAL A 94 -0.78 -4.52 -9.36
CA VAL A 94 -0.29 -5.51 -10.31
C VAL A 94 -1.09 -6.79 -10.17
N ASP A 95 -1.59 -7.32 -11.28
CA ASP A 95 -2.09 -8.70 -11.34
C ASP A 95 -0.89 -9.65 -11.38
N MET A 96 -0.78 -10.49 -10.35
CA MET A 96 0.37 -11.38 -10.16
C MET A 96 0.39 -12.56 -11.12
N GLU A 97 -0.74 -12.89 -11.78
CA GLU A 97 -0.78 -13.95 -12.79
C GLU A 97 -0.31 -13.45 -14.15
N THR A 98 -0.66 -12.21 -14.50
CA THR A 98 -0.41 -11.66 -15.85
C THR A 98 0.75 -10.68 -15.89
N GLY A 99 1.20 -10.15 -14.75
CA GLY A 99 2.20 -9.10 -14.67
C GLY A 99 1.71 -7.77 -15.24
N LYS A 100 0.39 -7.56 -15.37
CA LYS A 100 -0.18 -6.31 -15.85
C LYS A 100 -0.51 -5.38 -14.69
N VAL A 101 -0.26 -4.09 -14.89
CA VAL A 101 -0.78 -3.05 -14.00
C VAL A 101 -2.26 -2.86 -14.33
N VAL A 102 -3.13 -3.25 -13.40
CA VAL A 102 -4.59 -3.20 -13.57
C VAL A 102 -5.21 -1.92 -13.01
N GLU A 103 -4.52 -1.28 -12.07
CA GLU A 103 -4.93 0.02 -11.51
C GLU A 103 -3.69 0.86 -11.24
N LYS A 104 -3.81 2.17 -11.45
CA LYS A 104 -2.81 3.14 -11.03
C LYS A 104 -3.47 4.37 -10.42
N SER A 105 -2.87 4.88 -9.35
CA SER A 105 -3.28 6.12 -8.70
C SER A 105 -2.07 7.00 -8.45
N ARG A 106 -2.24 8.31 -8.61
CA ARG A 106 -1.23 9.32 -8.31
C ARG A 106 -1.76 10.25 -7.25
N ILE A 107 -0.98 10.42 -6.19
CA ILE A 107 -1.29 11.30 -5.06
C ILE A 107 -0.15 12.30 -4.94
N GLU A 108 -0.49 13.58 -4.97
CA GLU A 108 0.45 14.67 -4.70
C GLU A 108 0.13 15.28 -3.35
N SER A 109 1.14 15.32 -2.49
CA SER A 109 1.06 15.94 -1.18
C SER A 109 1.55 17.38 -1.23
N SER A 110 0.92 18.26 -0.44
CA SER A 110 1.28 19.67 -0.31
C SER A 110 1.20 20.12 1.15
N GLY A 111 1.79 21.29 1.44
CA GLY A 111 1.79 21.88 2.79
C GLY A 111 2.48 20.98 3.83
N TRP A 112 1.88 20.87 5.02
CA TRP A 112 2.43 20.08 6.13
C TRP A 112 2.65 18.60 5.79
N MET A 113 1.85 18.05 4.86
CA MET A 113 1.95 16.65 4.47
C MET A 113 3.22 16.37 3.64
N ALA A 114 3.67 17.35 2.85
CA ALA A 114 4.95 17.25 2.12
C ALA A 114 6.14 17.25 3.10
N GLU A 115 6.08 18.07 4.15
CA GLU A 115 7.10 18.11 5.21
C GLU A 115 7.13 16.82 6.04
N TYR A 116 5.96 16.27 6.37
CA TYR A 116 5.83 14.99 7.07
C TYR A 116 6.44 13.83 6.26
N ILE A 117 6.10 13.71 4.97
CA ILE A 117 6.64 12.65 4.09
C ILE A 117 8.15 12.82 3.91
N LYS A 118 8.62 14.06 3.73
CA LYS A 118 10.05 14.39 3.71
C LYS A 118 10.72 13.89 4.97
N ASN A 119 10.20 14.19 6.16
CA ASN A 119 10.79 13.74 7.43
C ASN A 119 10.73 12.22 7.63
N ARG A 120 9.64 11.55 7.21
CA ARG A 120 9.51 10.08 7.30
C ARG A 120 10.53 9.33 6.44
N ASN A 121 10.81 9.84 5.24
CA ASN A 121 11.77 9.23 4.31
C ASN A 121 13.22 9.68 4.55
N ASN A 122 13.44 10.71 5.36
CA ASN A 122 14.74 11.35 5.60
C ASN A 122 15.61 10.75 6.71
N ASN A 123 15.55 9.43 6.94
CA ASN A 123 16.78 8.76 7.42
C ASN A 123 17.91 8.81 6.37
N LEU A 124 17.66 9.40 5.19
CA LEU A 124 18.67 9.94 4.27
C LEU A 124 18.60 11.47 4.28
N LYS A 125 19.61 12.11 4.90
CA LYS A 125 19.88 13.56 4.77
C LYS A 125 20.05 13.91 3.28
N SER A 126 19.01 14.45 2.65
CA SER A 126 19.14 15.16 1.39
C SER A 126 18.79 16.64 1.60
N TRP A 127 19.83 17.46 1.65
CA TRP A 127 19.75 18.91 1.62
C TRP A 127 19.50 19.35 0.17
N GLY A 128 18.23 19.59 -0.16
CA GLY A 128 17.84 20.30 -1.38
C GLY A 128 16.91 21.44 -0.99
N TYR A 129 17.48 22.62 -0.74
CA TYR A 129 16.75 23.88 -0.56
C TYR A 129 16.52 24.55 -1.92
N GLN A 130 15.30 25.09 -2.10
CA GLN A 130 14.91 26.24 -2.92
C GLN A 130 15.01 26.18 -4.47
N ARG A 131 13.85 26.27 -5.13
CA ARG A 131 13.23 27.57 -5.49
C ARG A 131 11.79 27.39 -6.03
N ILE A 132 10.85 27.95 -5.28
CA ILE A 132 9.55 28.40 -5.80
C ILE A 132 9.76 29.87 -6.23
N PHE A 133 9.11 30.25 -7.32
CA PHE A 133 9.10 31.54 -8.03
C PHE A 133 10.09 31.70 -9.21
N ASN A 134 9.63 31.27 -10.39
CA ASN A 134 9.67 32.09 -11.60
C ASN A 134 8.74 31.52 -12.70
N ARG A 135 7.47 31.91 -12.69
CA ARG A 135 6.72 32.46 -13.84
C ARG A 135 5.31 32.84 -13.43
#